data_AF-A0A387H3C7-F1
#
_entry.id   AF-A0A387H3C7-F1
#
_cell.length_a   1.000
_cell.length_b   1.000
_cell.length_c   1.000
_cell.angle_alpha   90.00
_cell.angle_beta   90.00
_cell.angle_gamma   90.00
#
_symmetry.space_group_name_H-M   'P 1'
#
loop_
_entity.id
_entity.type
_entity.pdbx_description
1 polymer ?
#
loop_
_entity_poly.entity_id
_entity_poly.type
_entity_poly.pdbx_seq_one_letter_code
_entity_poly.pdbx_strand_id
1 'polypeptide(L)'
;MAEPRSWATEFASWAERSGLPRRVLLGTGDQRVEIDASRPAHVELIRREAARGLPLTLEEAPFLPGPQGPEPGDGWLTGPAGAYTSEVIFPLLTRPPVATSRPGRPQPAEPPHLVGGPWLYAKLYVAYERHDEVIAAHLPDLLARLGGSVDRWFFLRYGDPDPHLRLRFHGRAEPPAREAPPRLHAWAARLRAAGLLRRMVVDEYRPETARYGGPQALELAERVFQADSELVSAQLSALRDGSLHGDPVVLGAVNQLDALRAMAGPEPWAPWLLARYPRVPHTASSRKRQRILDQLLDETTDLLAPGAPGPAPAPAPTLVRLVGPGRLAAASTVRAEVLVEYGRVLRGLGRGLSAEEGRATPLPSVLHLHYNRAVCIPPAAEDTVLALVRNAVQARLDRRAQQP
;
A
#
# COMPACT_ATOMS: atom_id res chain seq x y z
N MET A 1 19.74 -57.52 -3.17
CA MET A 1 20.03 -56.11 -2.84
C MET A 1 20.69 -55.49 -4.05
N ALA A 2 20.01 -54.58 -4.75
CA ALA A 2 20.60 -53.89 -5.90
C ALA A 2 21.69 -52.91 -5.38
N GLU A 3 22.86 -52.90 -5.98
CA GLU A 3 23.88 -51.90 -5.70
C GLU A 3 23.31 -50.48 -5.93
N PRO A 4 23.66 -49.49 -5.09
CA PRO A 4 23.23 -48.12 -5.30
C PRO A 4 23.73 -47.64 -6.67
N ARG A 5 22.80 -47.18 -7.52
CA ARG A 5 23.16 -46.66 -8.83
C ARG A 5 24.03 -45.41 -8.66
N SER A 6 25.03 -45.27 -9.51
CA SER A 6 25.86 -44.07 -9.51
C SER A 6 24.99 -42.85 -9.82
N TRP A 7 25.26 -41.71 -9.18
CA TRP A 7 24.57 -40.44 -9.43
C TRP A 7 24.46 -40.13 -10.93
N ALA A 8 25.52 -40.38 -11.69
CA ALA A 8 25.53 -40.14 -13.13
C ALA A 8 24.48 -40.99 -13.88
N THR A 9 24.26 -42.24 -13.46
CA THR A 9 23.25 -43.12 -14.05
C THR A 9 21.83 -42.64 -13.72
N GLU A 10 21.60 -42.21 -12.48
CA GLU A 10 20.29 -41.69 -12.06
C GLU A 10 19.97 -40.35 -12.72
N PHE A 11 20.96 -39.47 -12.79
CA PHE A 11 20.86 -38.20 -13.50
C PHE A 11 20.59 -38.40 -14.99
N ALA A 12 21.30 -39.32 -15.66
CA ALA A 12 21.07 -39.62 -17.07
C ALA A 12 19.63 -40.12 -17.32
N SER A 13 19.15 -41.05 -16.50
CA SER A 13 17.77 -41.53 -16.60
C SER A 13 16.73 -40.43 -16.33
N TRP A 14 17.01 -39.51 -15.40
CA TRP A 14 16.15 -38.36 -15.14
C TRP A 14 16.15 -37.38 -16.32
N ALA A 15 17.34 -37.03 -16.83
CA ALA A 15 17.52 -36.11 -17.95
C ALA A 15 16.76 -36.60 -19.20
N GLU A 16 16.83 -37.90 -19.49
CA GLU A 16 16.09 -38.53 -20.59
C GLU A 16 14.57 -38.41 -20.42
N ARG A 17 14.04 -38.73 -19.24
CA ARG A 17 12.60 -38.62 -18.95
C ARG A 17 12.08 -37.18 -18.97
N SER A 18 12.92 -36.23 -18.57
CA SER A 18 12.58 -34.82 -18.48
C SER A 18 12.80 -34.06 -19.79
N GLY A 19 13.34 -34.72 -20.83
CA GLY A 19 13.71 -34.07 -22.08
C GLY A 19 14.77 -32.98 -21.89
N LEU A 20 15.68 -33.17 -20.92
CA LEU A 20 16.70 -32.18 -20.61
C LEU A 20 17.63 -32.00 -21.81
N PRO A 21 17.81 -30.76 -22.31
CA PRO A 21 18.78 -30.50 -23.37
C PRO A 21 20.20 -30.85 -22.91
N ARG A 22 21.09 -31.18 -23.86
CA ARG A 22 22.51 -31.43 -23.55
C ARG A 22 23.14 -30.25 -22.82
N ARG A 23 22.78 -29.02 -23.17
CA ARG A 23 23.32 -27.80 -22.55
C ARG A 23 22.22 -27.06 -21.79
N VAL A 24 22.49 -26.78 -20.53
CA VAL A 24 21.58 -26.07 -19.63
C VAL A 24 22.33 -25.07 -18.78
N LEU A 25 21.64 -24.04 -18.30
CA LEU A 25 22.15 -23.08 -17.33
C LEU A 25 21.73 -23.51 -15.92
N LEU A 26 22.71 -23.69 -15.04
CA LEU A 26 22.53 -23.97 -13.63
C LEU A 26 22.60 -22.67 -12.82
N GLY A 27 21.52 -22.32 -12.10
CA GLY A 27 21.48 -21.16 -11.21
C GLY A 27 20.19 -20.33 -11.32
N THR A 28 20.13 -19.21 -10.62
CA THR A 28 19.00 -18.27 -10.63
C THR A 28 19.49 -16.82 -10.70
N GLY A 29 18.71 -15.94 -11.34
CA GLY A 29 19.09 -14.52 -11.52
C GLY A 29 20.38 -14.36 -12.33
N ASP A 30 21.29 -13.52 -11.84
CA ASP A 30 22.52 -13.11 -12.55
C ASP A 30 23.69 -14.10 -12.36
N GLN A 31 23.52 -15.14 -11.52
CA GLN A 31 24.54 -16.16 -11.26
C GLN A 31 24.18 -17.47 -11.96
N ARG A 32 24.61 -17.61 -13.22
CA ARG A 32 24.32 -18.77 -14.05
C ARG A 32 25.61 -19.40 -14.56
N VAL A 33 25.66 -20.74 -14.54
CA VAL A 33 26.79 -21.51 -15.05
C VAL A 33 26.30 -22.45 -16.14
N GLU A 34 26.99 -22.50 -17.27
CA GLU A 34 26.66 -23.44 -18.35
C GLU A 34 27.12 -24.87 -18.02
N ILE A 35 26.19 -25.81 -18.13
CA ILE A 35 26.38 -27.23 -17.89
C ILE A 35 26.20 -27.99 -19.21
N ASP A 36 27.21 -28.75 -19.62
CA ASP A 36 27.09 -29.79 -20.63
C ASP A 36 26.81 -31.13 -19.94
N ALA A 37 25.57 -31.61 -20.02
CA ALA A 37 25.10 -32.84 -19.42
C ALA A 37 25.78 -34.10 -19.98
N SER A 38 26.51 -34.00 -21.10
CA SER A 38 27.36 -35.09 -21.60
C SER A 38 28.71 -35.18 -20.89
N ARG A 39 29.11 -34.15 -20.13
CA ARG A 39 30.41 -34.10 -19.44
C ARG A 39 30.26 -34.50 -17.96
N PRO A 40 30.91 -35.60 -17.52
CA PRO A 40 30.78 -36.08 -16.13
C PRO A 40 31.13 -35.03 -15.06
N ALA A 41 32.12 -34.18 -15.31
CA ALA A 41 32.51 -33.12 -14.39
C ALA A 41 31.41 -32.05 -14.18
N HIS A 42 30.62 -31.74 -15.22
CA HIS A 42 29.53 -30.77 -15.12
C HIS A 42 28.32 -31.40 -14.40
N VAL A 43 28.06 -32.70 -14.61
CA VAL A 43 27.03 -33.45 -13.88
C VAL A 43 27.34 -33.55 -12.39
N GLU A 44 28.62 -33.66 -12.01
CA GLU A 44 29.02 -33.60 -10.60
C GLU A 44 28.83 -32.20 -9.99
N LEU A 45 28.95 -31.13 -10.79
CA LEU A 45 28.66 -29.77 -10.31
C LEU A 45 27.19 -29.62 -9.92
N ILE A 46 26.27 -30.18 -10.72
CA ILE A 46 24.84 -30.24 -10.37
C ILE A 46 24.63 -30.98 -9.04
N ARG A 47 25.33 -32.11 -8.82
CA ARG A 47 25.25 -32.86 -7.56
C ARG A 47 25.65 -32.03 -6.36
N ARG A 48 26.76 -31.29 -6.49
CA ARG A 48 27.32 -30.44 -5.42
C ARG A 48 26.39 -29.28 -5.09
N GLU A 49 25.79 -28.65 -6.09
CA GLU A 49 24.82 -27.59 -5.88
C GLU A 49 23.52 -28.11 -5.26
N ALA A 50 23.02 -29.27 -5.70
CA ALA A 50 21.85 -29.93 -5.11
C ALA A 50 22.07 -30.31 -3.64
N ALA A 51 23.30 -30.71 -3.27
CA ALA A 51 23.65 -31.07 -1.90
C ALA A 51 23.60 -29.90 -0.91
N ARG A 52 23.51 -28.64 -1.38
CA ARG A 52 23.38 -27.45 -0.52
C ARG A 52 21.97 -27.27 0.06
N GLY A 53 20.99 -28.05 -0.40
CA GLY A 53 19.61 -28.02 0.13
C GLY A 53 18.80 -26.77 -0.26
N LEU A 54 19.30 -25.98 -1.21
CA LEU A 54 18.61 -24.83 -1.79
C LEU A 54 17.84 -25.25 -3.06
N PRO A 55 16.76 -24.53 -3.43
CA PRO A 55 16.10 -24.74 -4.72
C PRO A 55 17.09 -24.58 -5.89
N LEU A 56 17.14 -25.57 -6.76
CA LEU A 56 18.03 -25.64 -7.91
C LEU A 56 17.21 -25.52 -9.20
N THR A 57 17.59 -24.58 -10.06
CA THR A 57 16.94 -24.37 -11.36
C THR A 57 17.92 -24.72 -12.47
N LEU A 58 17.42 -25.49 -13.44
CA LEU A 58 18.09 -25.73 -14.72
C LEU A 58 17.22 -25.08 -15.81
N GLU A 59 17.79 -24.13 -16.52
CA GLU A 59 17.13 -23.48 -17.66
C GLU A 59 17.78 -23.96 -18.96
N GLU A 60 17.00 -24.08 -20.03
CA GLU A 60 17.56 -24.34 -21.35
C GLU A 60 18.51 -23.19 -21.74
N ALA A 61 19.70 -23.53 -22.22
CA ALA A 61 20.64 -22.51 -22.69
C ALA A 61 20.10 -21.88 -23.99
N PRO A 62 20.15 -20.54 -24.14
CA PRO A 62 19.52 -19.83 -25.25
C PRO A 62 20.14 -20.10 -26.64
N PHE A 63 21.22 -20.89 -26.71
CA PHE A 63 21.88 -21.29 -27.96
C PHE A 63 21.63 -22.79 -28.25
N LEU A 64 20.73 -23.10 -29.19
CA LEU A 64 20.64 -24.41 -29.86
C LEU A 64 20.22 -24.19 -31.33
N PRO A 65 20.74 -24.98 -32.31
CA PRO A 65 20.09 -26.26 -32.59
C PRO A 65 20.96 -27.41 -33.15
N GLY A 66 20.71 -28.63 -32.67
CA GLY A 66 21.08 -29.88 -33.34
C GLY A 66 22.49 -30.42 -33.04
N PRO A 67 22.83 -31.64 -33.52
CA PRO A 67 24.15 -32.25 -33.35
C PRO A 67 25.30 -31.45 -34.00
N GLN A 68 24.98 -30.36 -34.71
CA GLN A 68 25.90 -29.38 -35.29
C GLN A 68 25.50 -27.92 -34.96
N GLY A 69 24.79 -27.69 -33.85
CA GLY A 69 24.51 -26.35 -33.36
C GLY A 69 25.78 -25.62 -32.93
N PRO A 70 25.77 -24.27 -32.90
CA PRO A 70 26.97 -23.49 -32.61
C PRO A 70 27.58 -23.88 -31.25
N GLU A 71 28.84 -24.28 -31.27
CA GLU A 71 29.66 -24.52 -30.08
C GLU A 71 30.09 -23.17 -29.45
N PRO A 72 30.52 -23.15 -28.16
CA PRO A 72 31.14 -21.97 -27.57
C PRO A 72 32.35 -21.56 -28.43
N GLY A 73 32.26 -20.39 -29.07
CA GLY A 73 33.23 -19.98 -30.09
C GLY A 73 32.69 -19.91 -31.52
N ASP A 74 31.42 -20.24 -31.76
CA ASP A 74 30.73 -20.12 -33.06
C ASP A 74 29.80 -18.89 -33.14
N GLY A 75 29.99 -17.92 -32.24
CA GLY A 75 29.24 -16.67 -32.24
C GLY A 75 29.48 -15.82 -33.49
N TRP A 76 28.44 -15.09 -33.92
CA TRP A 76 28.55 -14.12 -35.03
C TRP A 76 29.52 -12.96 -34.75
N LEU A 77 29.80 -12.66 -33.48
CA LEU A 77 30.78 -11.65 -33.07
C LEU A 77 32.17 -12.29 -32.95
N THR A 78 33.06 -12.02 -33.90
CA THR A 78 34.41 -12.60 -33.96
C THR A 78 35.51 -11.54 -33.79
N GLY A 79 36.66 -11.96 -33.24
CA GLY A 79 37.88 -11.17 -33.15
C GLY A 79 39.14 -12.04 -33.15
N PRO A 80 40.32 -11.47 -32.86
CA PRO A 80 41.60 -12.18 -32.98
C PRO A 80 41.72 -13.45 -32.11
N ALA A 81 40.93 -13.55 -31.04
CA ALA A 81 40.91 -14.68 -30.11
C ALA A 81 39.78 -15.70 -30.39
N GLY A 82 39.03 -15.55 -31.49
CA GLY A 82 37.87 -16.40 -31.82
C GLY A 82 36.55 -15.65 -31.66
N ALA A 83 35.44 -16.40 -31.58
CA ALA A 83 34.13 -15.78 -31.36
C ALA A 83 33.81 -15.55 -29.88
N TYR A 84 32.92 -14.59 -29.65
CA TYR A 84 32.50 -14.15 -28.33
C TYR A 84 31.00 -14.40 -28.11
N THR A 85 30.64 -14.79 -26.89
CA THR A 85 29.25 -14.74 -26.41
C THR A 85 28.90 -13.29 -26.11
N SER A 86 27.76 -12.80 -26.63
CA SER A 86 27.37 -11.39 -26.55
C SER A 86 25.94 -11.24 -26.04
N GLU A 87 25.72 -10.27 -25.17
CA GLU A 87 24.40 -9.80 -24.77
C GLU A 87 24.16 -8.40 -25.37
N VAL A 88 22.97 -8.17 -25.92
CA VAL A 88 22.59 -6.88 -26.51
C VAL A 88 21.40 -6.32 -25.76
N ILE A 89 21.56 -5.11 -25.22
CA ILE A 89 20.53 -4.43 -24.44
C ILE A 89 19.81 -3.44 -25.35
N PHE A 90 18.51 -3.66 -25.57
CA PHE A 90 17.65 -2.74 -26.33
C PHE A 90 16.76 -1.93 -25.37
N PRO A 91 17.02 -0.63 -25.15
CA PRO A 91 16.12 0.21 -24.35
C PRO A 91 14.81 0.44 -25.12
N LEU A 92 13.70 -0.02 -24.55
CA LEU A 92 12.36 0.25 -25.07
C LEU A 92 11.82 1.54 -24.44
N LEU A 93 11.49 2.51 -25.29
CA LEU A 93 10.81 3.74 -24.86
C LEU A 93 9.32 3.58 -25.16
N THR A 94 8.48 3.87 -24.17
CA THR A 94 7.03 3.98 -24.40
C THR A 94 6.81 5.08 -25.43
N ARG A 95 6.15 4.75 -26.55
CA ARG A 95 5.57 5.79 -27.41
C ARG A 95 4.61 6.58 -26.53
N PRO A 96 4.83 7.88 -26.28
CA PRO A 96 3.93 8.62 -25.43
C PRO A 96 2.55 8.54 -26.10
N PRO A 97 1.48 8.15 -25.37
CA PRO A 97 0.14 8.48 -25.84
C PRO A 97 0.17 9.98 -26.14
N VAL A 98 -0.44 10.41 -27.25
CA VAL A 98 -0.59 11.84 -27.54
C VAL A 98 -1.26 12.45 -26.31
N ALA A 99 -0.46 13.10 -25.46
CA ALA A 99 -0.93 13.64 -24.21
C ALA A 99 -1.80 14.84 -24.57
N THR A 100 -3.12 14.68 -24.56
CA THR A 100 -4.08 15.77 -24.64
C THR A 100 -4.14 16.58 -23.34
N SER A 101 -3.43 16.15 -22.29
CA SER A 101 -3.31 16.96 -21.07
C SER A 101 -2.40 18.15 -21.34
N ARG A 102 -3.01 19.31 -21.56
CA ARG A 102 -2.32 20.59 -21.35
C ARG A 102 -1.79 20.57 -19.92
N PRO A 103 -0.50 20.87 -19.68
CA PRO A 103 -0.03 21.05 -18.32
C PRO A 103 -0.91 22.12 -17.67
N GLY A 104 -1.61 21.74 -16.60
CA GLY A 104 -2.39 22.68 -15.82
C GLY A 104 -1.49 23.83 -15.40
N ARG A 105 -1.99 25.07 -15.50
CA ARG A 105 -1.24 26.25 -15.07
C ARG A 105 -0.75 26.01 -13.65
N PRO A 106 0.58 26.13 -13.36
CA PRO A 106 1.07 25.93 -12.00
C PRO A 106 0.36 26.93 -11.10
N GLN A 107 -0.43 26.41 -10.15
CA GLN A 107 -0.97 27.24 -9.10
C GLN A 107 0.18 27.62 -8.17
N PRO A 108 0.24 28.88 -7.70
CA PRO A 108 1.21 29.26 -6.69
C PRO A 108 1.06 28.30 -5.51
N ALA A 109 2.13 27.60 -5.15
CA ALA A 109 2.14 26.77 -3.96
C ALA A 109 1.94 27.67 -2.75
N GLU A 110 1.07 27.27 -1.82
CA GLU A 110 1.02 27.92 -0.53
C GLU A 110 2.41 27.84 0.13
N PRO A 111 2.88 28.92 0.77
CA PRO A 111 4.19 28.92 1.40
C PRO A 111 4.24 27.87 2.50
N PRO A 112 5.41 27.24 2.75
CA PRO A 112 5.57 26.35 3.87
C PRO A 112 5.24 27.07 5.19
N HIS A 113 4.60 26.35 6.10
CA HIS A 113 4.55 26.75 7.50
C HIS A 113 5.91 26.48 8.14
N LEU A 114 6.67 27.55 8.37
CA LEU A 114 8.00 27.50 8.98
C LEU A 114 7.92 27.10 10.46
N VAL A 115 9.04 26.58 10.96
CA VAL A 115 9.21 26.23 12.38
C VAL A 115 8.98 27.47 13.25
N GLY A 116 8.19 27.32 14.31
CA GLY A 116 7.77 28.42 15.18
C GLY A 116 6.48 29.13 14.72
N GLY A 117 5.95 28.77 13.56
CA GLY A 117 4.63 29.20 13.11
C GLY A 117 3.48 28.40 13.75
N PRO A 118 2.27 28.42 13.12
CA PRO A 118 1.08 27.78 13.69
C PRO A 118 1.13 26.24 13.65
N TRP A 119 2.02 25.65 12.84
CA TRP A 119 2.20 24.21 12.75
C TRP A 119 3.51 23.77 13.40
N LEU A 120 3.41 22.78 14.29
CA LEU A 120 4.52 21.99 14.78
C LEU A 120 4.55 20.66 14.01
N TYR A 121 5.59 20.45 13.21
CA TYR A 121 5.78 19.21 12.46
C TYR A 121 7.07 18.51 12.91
N ALA A 122 6.93 17.25 13.31
CA ALA A 122 8.04 16.40 13.73
C ALA A 122 8.07 15.07 12.98
N LYS A 123 9.29 14.67 12.59
CA LYS A 123 9.63 13.34 12.08
C LYS A 123 10.23 12.53 13.22
N LEU A 124 9.62 11.41 13.57
CA LEU A 124 10.06 10.48 14.61
C LEU A 124 10.57 9.21 13.96
N TYR A 125 11.89 9.02 13.93
CA TYR A 125 12.53 7.84 13.36
C TYR A 125 12.39 6.66 14.32
N VAL A 126 11.45 5.79 13.99
CA VAL A 126 11.01 4.61 14.74
C VAL A 126 10.98 3.44 13.76
N ALA A 127 11.47 2.27 14.17
CA ALA A 127 11.43 1.05 13.36
C ALA A 127 9.98 0.70 12.96
N TYR A 128 9.77 0.19 11.75
CA TYR A 128 8.42 -0.08 11.22
C TYR A 128 7.59 -0.96 12.16
N GLU A 129 8.21 -1.98 12.73
CA GLU A 129 7.61 -2.98 13.61
C GLU A 129 7.08 -2.36 14.92
N ARG A 130 7.54 -1.15 15.26
CA ARG A 130 7.17 -0.43 16.49
C ARG A 130 6.25 0.76 16.23
N HIS A 131 5.90 1.06 14.97
CA HIS A 131 5.00 2.18 14.67
C HIS A 131 3.63 1.99 15.33
N ASP A 132 3.06 0.79 15.22
CA ASP A 132 1.75 0.47 15.82
C ASP A 132 1.78 0.65 17.34
N GLU A 133 2.86 0.24 18.00
CA GLU A 133 3.05 0.47 19.43
C GLU A 133 3.13 1.96 19.78
N VAL A 134 3.91 2.75 19.04
CA VAL A 134 4.02 4.18 19.30
C VAL A 134 2.66 4.87 19.10
N ILE A 135 1.91 4.51 18.07
CA ILE A 135 0.60 5.10 17.75
C ILE A 135 -0.48 4.66 18.75
N ALA A 136 -0.50 3.39 19.15
CA ALA A 136 -1.52 2.85 20.06
C ALA A 136 -1.24 3.16 21.52
N ALA A 137 0.01 2.98 21.99
CA ALA A 137 0.33 3.01 23.41
C ALA A 137 0.90 4.35 23.90
N HIS A 138 1.55 5.12 23.03
CA HIS A 138 2.30 6.31 23.46
C HIS A 138 1.74 7.64 22.95
N LEU A 139 1.22 7.66 21.71
CA LEU A 139 0.64 8.86 21.13
C LEU A 139 -0.57 9.39 21.91
N PRO A 140 -1.47 8.55 22.48
CA PRO A 140 -2.56 9.06 23.32
C PRO A 140 -2.09 9.85 24.55
N ASP A 141 -0.99 9.46 25.21
CA ASP A 141 -0.39 10.21 26.33
C ASP A 141 0.13 11.58 25.86
N LEU A 142 0.75 11.66 24.68
CA LEU A 142 1.17 12.94 24.11
C LEU A 142 -0.04 13.84 23.85
N LEU A 143 -1.08 13.33 23.20
CA LEU A 143 -2.28 14.11 22.87
C LEU A 143 -2.99 14.62 24.14
N ALA A 144 -3.10 13.78 25.17
CA ALA A 144 -3.65 14.19 26.46
C ALA A 144 -2.83 15.33 27.11
N ARG A 145 -1.50 15.27 27.01
CA ARG A 145 -0.61 16.34 27.53
C ARG A 145 -0.64 17.60 26.70
N LEU A 146 -0.76 17.49 25.37
CA LEU A 146 -0.95 18.65 24.51
C LEU A 146 -2.29 19.32 24.84
N GLY A 147 -3.33 18.55 25.18
CA GLY A 147 -4.59 19.07 25.67
C GLY A 147 -5.19 20.10 24.73
N GLY A 148 -5.75 21.17 25.27
CA GLY A 148 -6.35 22.25 24.49
C GLY A 148 -5.38 23.11 23.68
N SER A 149 -4.08 22.80 23.65
CA SER A 149 -3.08 23.60 22.94
C SER A 149 -3.05 23.41 21.43
N VAL A 150 -3.60 22.29 20.98
CA VAL A 150 -3.67 21.91 19.57
C VAL A 150 -5.14 21.78 19.21
N ASP A 151 -5.55 22.38 18.09
CA ASP A 151 -6.91 22.19 17.55
C ASP A 151 -6.97 21.10 16.48
N ARG A 152 -5.86 20.84 15.80
CA ARG A 152 -5.76 19.81 14.76
C ARG A 152 -4.46 19.05 14.84
N TRP A 153 -4.54 17.75 14.64
CA TRP A 153 -3.37 16.91 14.59
C TRP A 153 -3.60 15.73 13.66
N PHE A 154 -2.54 15.22 13.07
CA PHE A 154 -2.61 13.96 12.32
C PHE A 154 -1.22 13.35 12.18
N PHE A 155 -1.19 12.06 11.87
CA PHE A 155 0.05 11.36 11.58
C PHE A 155 0.10 10.76 10.17
N LEU A 156 1.30 10.47 9.70
CA LEU A 156 1.58 9.63 8.54
C LEU A 156 2.75 8.71 8.83
N ARG A 157 2.82 7.58 8.13
CA ARG A 157 3.98 6.66 8.12
C ARG A 157 4.81 6.88 6.88
N TYR A 158 6.13 6.90 7.02
CA TYR A 158 7.06 7.06 5.90
C TYR A 158 8.25 6.10 6.04
N GLY A 159 8.81 5.73 4.89
CA GLY A 159 9.99 4.84 4.82
C GLY A 159 11.29 5.50 4.41
N ASP A 160 11.24 6.68 3.79
CA ASP A 160 12.40 7.33 3.18
C ASP A 160 12.79 8.62 3.94
N PRO A 161 14.07 8.82 4.32
CA PRO A 161 15.23 7.95 4.08
C PRO A 161 15.29 6.71 4.98
N ASP A 162 14.61 6.75 6.12
CA ASP A 162 14.48 5.64 7.06
C ASP A 162 13.03 5.61 7.59
N PRO A 163 12.57 4.47 8.14
CA PRO A 163 11.24 4.36 8.74
C PRO A 163 10.99 5.42 9.81
N HIS A 164 9.90 6.18 9.67
CA HIS A 164 9.52 7.22 10.62
C HIS A 164 8.03 7.54 10.61
N LEU A 165 7.57 8.10 11.73
CA LEU A 165 6.26 8.73 11.85
C LEU A 165 6.39 10.23 11.63
N ARG A 166 5.47 10.81 10.86
CA ARG A 166 5.32 12.26 10.72
C ARG A 166 4.15 12.70 11.58
N LEU A 167 4.40 13.45 12.64
CA LEU A 167 3.37 14.03 13.49
C LEU A 167 3.26 15.52 13.19
N ARG A 168 2.04 15.97 12.90
CA ARG A 168 1.74 17.39 12.64
C ARG A 168 0.69 17.85 13.63
N PHE A 169 0.93 19.00 14.23
CA PHE A 169 0.05 19.64 15.21
C PHE A 169 -0.16 21.09 14.80
N HIS A 170 -1.41 21.52 14.71
CA HIS A 170 -1.78 22.92 14.52
C HIS A 170 -2.13 23.52 15.87
N GLY A 171 -1.38 24.53 16.28
CA GLY A 171 -1.62 25.26 17.51
C GLY A 171 -2.85 26.15 17.40
N ARG A 172 -3.62 26.26 18.49
CA ARG A 172 -4.60 27.35 18.62
C ARG A 172 -3.86 28.68 18.71
N ALA A 173 -4.46 29.77 18.21
CA ALA A 173 -3.85 31.09 18.26
C ALA A 173 -3.75 31.59 19.72
N GLU A 174 -2.51 31.76 20.18
CA GLU A 174 -2.02 32.49 21.38
C GLU A 174 -2.79 32.41 22.73
N PRO A 175 -2.13 31.96 23.84
CA PRO A 175 -0.85 31.26 23.93
C PRO A 175 -1.02 29.75 24.17
N PRO A 176 -1.32 28.95 23.12
CA PRO A 176 -1.06 27.50 23.18
C PRO A 176 -0.01 26.93 22.20
N ALA A 177 0.32 27.61 21.09
CA ALA A 177 1.33 27.10 20.14
C ALA A 177 2.76 26.96 20.74
N ARG A 178 3.09 27.74 21.79
CA ARG A 178 4.41 27.70 22.47
C ARG A 178 4.57 26.53 23.44
N GLU A 179 3.48 25.92 23.90
CA GLU A 179 3.53 24.83 24.89
C GLU A 179 3.74 23.46 24.25
N ALA A 180 3.40 23.31 22.97
CA ALA A 180 3.50 22.04 22.26
C ALA A 180 4.96 21.55 22.10
N PRO A 181 5.95 22.38 21.71
CA PRO A 181 7.33 21.90 21.52
C PRO A 181 7.99 21.32 22.79
N PRO A 182 7.94 21.97 23.97
CA PRO A 182 8.49 21.37 25.20
C PRO A 182 7.80 20.05 25.59
N ARG A 183 6.48 19.94 25.41
CA ARG A 183 5.73 18.71 25.71
C ARG A 183 6.08 17.57 24.75
N LEU A 184 6.21 17.88 23.46
CA LEU A 184 6.68 16.93 22.45
C LEU A 184 8.12 16.47 22.76
N HIS A 185 9.00 17.40 23.15
CA HIS A 185 10.38 17.08 23.54
C HIS A 185 10.42 16.12 24.73
N ALA A 186 9.70 16.42 25.81
CA ALA A 186 9.65 15.57 27.01
C ALA A 186 9.09 14.16 26.69
N TRP A 187 8.06 14.07 25.85
CA TRP A 187 7.51 12.80 25.39
C TRP A 187 8.49 12.02 24.52
N ALA A 188 9.16 12.68 23.57
CA ALA A 188 10.19 12.06 22.73
C ALA A 188 11.39 11.54 23.56
N ALA A 189 11.78 12.26 24.61
CA ALA A 189 12.81 11.82 25.55
C ALA A 189 12.41 10.51 26.26
N ARG A 190 11.14 10.37 26.68
CA ARG A 190 10.62 9.11 27.24
C ARG A 190 10.65 7.97 26.23
N LEU A 191 10.25 8.22 24.98
CA LEU A 191 10.35 7.21 23.92
C LEU A 191 11.79 6.77 23.66
N ARG A 192 12.74 7.70 23.69
CA ARG A 192 14.16 7.41 23.50
C ARG A 192 14.71 6.58 24.66
N ALA A 193 14.36 6.92 25.90
CA ALA A 193 14.74 6.16 27.08
C ALA A 193 14.16 4.73 27.06
N ALA A 194 12.97 4.53 26.49
CA ALA A 194 12.35 3.23 26.27
C ALA A 194 12.91 2.45 25.05
N GLY A 195 13.89 3.00 24.33
CA GLY A 195 14.47 2.37 23.14
C GLY A 195 13.56 2.37 21.90
N LEU A 196 12.47 3.15 21.90
CA LEU A 196 11.49 3.22 20.81
C LEU A 196 11.88 4.24 19.74
N LEU A 197 12.58 5.31 20.12
CA LEU A 197 12.89 6.44 19.24
C LEU A 197 14.40 6.55 19.01
N ARG A 198 14.82 6.46 17.75
CA ARG A 198 16.23 6.68 17.37
C ARG A 198 16.58 8.16 17.28
N ARG A 199 15.72 8.93 16.62
CA ARG A 199 15.93 10.37 16.35
C ARG A 199 14.61 11.08 16.15
N MET A 200 14.54 12.35 16.58
CA MET A 200 13.47 13.28 16.22
C MET A 200 14.03 14.44 15.41
N VAL A 201 13.29 14.90 14.40
CA VAL A 201 13.59 16.10 13.60
C VAL A 201 12.35 16.98 13.56
N VAL A 202 12.50 18.27 13.88
CA VAL A 202 11.45 19.28 13.67
C VAL A 202 11.72 19.95 12.33
N ASP A 203 10.67 20.14 11.53
CA ASP A 203 10.79 20.57 10.14
C ASP A 203 9.60 21.46 9.73
N GLU A 204 9.66 22.08 8.55
CA GLU A 204 8.57 22.88 8.00
C GLU A 204 7.43 22.01 7.43
N TYR A 205 6.19 22.47 7.58
CA TYR A 205 5.04 21.80 6.99
C TYR A 205 4.66 22.45 5.66
N ARG A 206 4.70 21.68 4.57
CA ARG A 206 4.19 22.07 3.24
C ARG A 206 2.83 21.40 2.97
N PRO A 207 1.71 22.15 2.98
CA PRO A 207 0.41 21.61 2.61
C PRO A 207 0.36 21.25 1.12
N GLU A 208 -0.30 20.14 0.77
CA GLU A 208 -0.49 19.70 -0.63
C GLU A 208 -1.82 20.23 -1.18
N THR A 209 -2.01 21.55 -1.15
CA THR A 209 -3.28 22.24 -1.40
C THR A 209 -3.94 21.83 -2.72
N ALA A 210 -3.15 21.73 -3.80
CA ALA A 210 -3.65 21.30 -5.11
C ALA A 210 -4.17 19.85 -5.11
N ARG A 211 -3.50 18.95 -4.37
CA ARG A 211 -3.87 17.53 -4.29
C ARG A 211 -5.20 17.32 -3.58
N TYR A 212 -5.49 18.16 -2.57
CA TYR A 212 -6.66 18.02 -1.71
C TYR A 212 -7.82 18.97 -2.05
N GLY A 213 -7.89 19.41 -3.31
CA GLY A 213 -9.06 20.11 -3.85
C GLY A 213 -8.94 21.64 -3.89
N GLY A 214 -7.79 22.19 -3.51
CA GLY A 214 -7.52 23.63 -3.50
C GLY A 214 -7.71 24.27 -2.13
N PRO A 215 -7.43 25.58 -2.01
CA PRO A 215 -7.43 26.30 -0.72
C PRO A 215 -8.77 26.27 -0.01
N GLN A 216 -9.88 26.25 -0.76
CA GLN A 216 -11.24 26.16 -0.23
C GLN A 216 -11.56 24.82 0.46
N ALA A 217 -10.79 23.77 0.17
CA ALA A 217 -11.04 22.41 0.62
C ALA A 217 -9.94 21.87 1.56
N LEU A 218 -8.79 22.55 1.64
CA LEU A 218 -7.62 22.09 2.38
C LEU A 218 -7.89 21.93 3.89
N GLU A 219 -8.54 22.91 4.51
CA GLU A 219 -8.83 22.86 5.95
C GLU A 219 -9.72 21.66 6.30
N LEU A 220 -10.71 21.36 5.45
CA LEU A 220 -11.56 20.17 5.56
C LEU A 220 -10.76 18.89 5.35
N ALA A 221 -9.83 18.86 4.39
CA ALA A 221 -8.96 17.70 4.19
C ALA A 221 -8.09 17.42 5.43
N GLU A 222 -7.57 18.45 6.08
CA GLU A 222 -6.82 18.33 7.34
C GLU A 222 -7.72 17.84 8.49
N ARG A 223 -8.98 18.26 8.56
CA ARG A 223 -9.97 17.69 9.49
C ARG A 223 -10.26 16.21 9.21
N VAL A 224 -10.32 15.81 7.93
CA VAL A 224 -10.39 14.39 7.54
C VAL A 224 -9.14 13.64 8.04
N PHE A 225 -7.94 14.21 7.87
CA PHE A 225 -6.70 13.57 8.32
C PHE A 225 -6.67 13.37 9.83
N GLN A 226 -7.21 14.31 10.59
CA GLN A 226 -7.34 14.19 12.04
C GLN A 226 -8.33 13.08 12.42
N ALA A 227 -9.56 13.14 11.92
CA ALA A 227 -10.58 12.16 12.27
C ALA A 227 -10.16 10.72 11.87
N ASP A 228 -9.48 10.59 10.74
CA ASP A 228 -8.89 9.32 10.29
C ASP A 228 -7.74 8.85 11.20
N SER A 229 -6.87 9.78 11.65
CA SER A 229 -5.80 9.48 12.61
C SER A 229 -6.34 9.04 13.97
N GLU A 230 -7.40 9.69 14.46
CA GLU A 230 -8.07 9.36 15.71
C GLU A 230 -8.72 7.98 15.65
N LEU A 231 -9.44 7.68 14.56
CA LEU A 231 -10.03 6.36 14.35
C LEU A 231 -8.97 5.26 14.31
N VAL A 232 -7.90 5.44 13.52
CA VAL A 232 -6.83 4.45 13.39
C VAL A 232 -6.10 4.25 14.72
N SER A 233 -5.77 5.32 15.45
CA SER A 233 -5.13 5.21 16.77
C SER A 233 -6.02 4.43 17.76
N ALA A 234 -7.33 4.68 17.74
CA ALA A 234 -8.27 3.93 18.57
C ALA A 234 -8.39 2.46 18.14
N GLN A 235 -8.45 2.16 16.84
CA GLN A 235 -8.50 0.80 16.30
C GLN A 235 -7.23 0.01 16.66
N LEU A 236 -6.05 0.60 16.53
CA LEU A 236 -4.78 -0.03 16.92
C LEU A 236 -4.71 -0.27 18.43
N SER A 237 -5.23 0.66 19.25
CA SER A 237 -5.33 0.47 20.71
C SER A 237 -6.23 -0.72 21.06
N ALA A 238 -7.40 -0.80 20.41
CA ALA A 238 -8.36 -1.87 20.63
C ALA A 238 -7.88 -3.24 20.13
N LEU A 239 -7.12 -3.28 19.04
CA LEU A 239 -6.48 -4.51 18.56
C LEU A 239 -5.40 -4.99 19.54
N ARG A 240 -4.66 -4.04 20.15
CA ARG A 240 -3.59 -4.35 21.11
C ARG A 240 -4.13 -4.86 22.44
N ASP A 241 -5.20 -4.27 22.97
CA ASP A 241 -5.80 -4.69 24.24
C ASP A 241 -6.78 -5.87 24.10
N GLY A 242 -7.06 -6.28 22.86
CA GLY A 242 -7.95 -7.41 22.56
C GLY A 242 -9.43 -7.08 22.64
N SER A 243 -9.83 -5.81 22.74
CA SER A 243 -11.24 -5.42 22.66
C SER A 243 -11.79 -5.43 21.23
N LEU A 244 -10.92 -5.28 20.22
CA LEU A 244 -11.24 -5.47 18.80
C LEU A 244 -10.53 -6.72 18.26
N HIS A 245 -11.29 -7.59 17.61
CA HIS A 245 -10.77 -8.80 16.97
C HIS A 245 -11.01 -8.74 15.47
N GLY A 246 -10.00 -9.06 14.67
CA GLY A 246 -10.16 -9.13 13.21
C GLY A 246 -8.84 -9.14 12.46
N ASP A 247 -8.92 -9.47 11.18
CA ASP A 247 -7.79 -9.32 10.25
C ASP A 247 -7.61 -7.82 9.92
N PRO A 248 -6.43 -7.21 10.14
CA PRO A 248 -6.18 -5.79 9.88
C PRO A 248 -6.44 -5.38 8.42
N VAL A 249 -6.25 -6.29 7.46
CA VAL A 249 -6.54 -6.04 6.05
C VAL A 249 -8.03 -5.95 5.80
N VAL A 250 -8.84 -6.78 6.48
CA VAL A 250 -10.31 -6.70 6.39
C VAL A 250 -10.81 -5.40 7.03
N LEU A 251 -10.27 -5.02 8.19
CA LEU A 251 -10.59 -3.75 8.84
C LEU A 251 -10.24 -2.55 7.94
N GLY A 252 -9.05 -2.55 7.34
CA GLY A 252 -8.64 -1.54 6.36
C GLY A 252 -9.58 -1.47 5.15
N ALA A 253 -9.99 -2.61 4.61
CA ALA A 253 -10.94 -2.67 3.49
C ALA A 253 -12.31 -2.07 3.85
N VAL A 254 -12.85 -2.40 5.03
CA VAL A 254 -14.13 -1.84 5.50
C VAL A 254 -14.03 -0.33 5.73
N ASN A 255 -12.94 0.16 6.33
CA ASN A 255 -12.73 1.59 6.53
C ASN A 255 -12.55 2.37 5.21
N GLN A 256 -11.90 1.77 4.19
CA GLN A 256 -11.76 2.37 2.86
C GLN A 256 -13.09 2.43 2.13
N LEU A 257 -13.90 1.37 2.21
CA LEU A 257 -15.25 1.38 1.65
C LEU A 257 -16.14 2.45 2.31
N ASP A 258 -16.07 2.56 3.64
CA ASP A 258 -16.80 3.58 4.38
C ASP A 258 -16.41 5.00 3.93
N ALA A 259 -15.11 5.25 3.77
CA ALA A 259 -14.61 6.53 3.29
C ALA A 259 -15.01 6.85 1.84
N LEU A 260 -14.92 5.85 0.96
CA LEU A 260 -15.38 5.93 -0.42
C LEU A 260 -16.86 6.33 -0.48
N ARG A 261 -17.73 5.63 0.26
CA ARG A 261 -19.17 5.89 0.27
C ARG A 261 -19.47 7.28 0.84
N ALA A 262 -18.87 7.64 1.97
CA ALA A 262 -19.09 8.93 2.62
C ALA A 262 -18.69 10.11 1.71
N MET A 263 -17.50 10.06 1.11
CA MET A 263 -17.03 11.14 0.23
C MET A 263 -17.80 11.20 -1.09
N ALA A 264 -18.13 10.05 -1.70
CA ALA A 264 -18.86 10.02 -2.96
C ALA A 264 -20.27 10.62 -2.84
N GLY A 265 -20.90 10.49 -1.67
CA GLY A 265 -22.24 11.00 -1.46
C GLY A 265 -23.24 10.32 -2.42
N PRO A 266 -24.02 11.09 -3.21
CA PRO A 266 -24.99 10.53 -4.15
C PRO A 266 -24.37 10.06 -5.49
N GLU A 267 -23.07 10.28 -5.72
CA GLU A 267 -22.42 9.89 -6.98
C GLU A 267 -22.24 8.36 -7.10
N PRO A 268 -22.19 7.80 -8.33
CA PRO A 268 -22.10 6.36 -8.57
C PRO A 268 -20.70 5.80 -8.25
N TRP A 269 -20.43 5.60 -6.96
CA TRP A 269 -19.11 5.18 -6.47
C TRP A 269 -18.74 3.74 -6.81
N ALA A 270 -19.70 2.81 -6.91
CA ALA A 270 -19.41 1.41 -7.23
C ALA A 270 -18.89 1.24 -8.67
N PRO A 271 -19.55 1.75 -9.73
CA PRO A 271 -18.99 1.75 -11.08
C PRO A 271 -17.62 2.45 -11.15
N TRP A 272 -17.46 3.58 -10.46
CA TRP A 272 -16.17 4.29 -10.38
C TRP A 272 -15.07 3.41 -9.80
N LEU A 273 -15.34 2.70 -8.69
CA LEU A 273 -14.40 1.78 -8.05
C LEU A 273 -14.00 0.65 -9.00
N LEU A 274 -14.97 0.03 -9.67
CA LEU A 274 -14.74 -1.09 -10.59
C LEU A 274 -13.92 -0.68 -11.82
N ALA A 275 -14.11 0.54 -12.32
CA ALA A 275 -13.36 1.09 -13.44
C ALA A 275 -11.93 1.52 -13.04
N ARG A 276 -11.76 2.05 -11.83
CA ARG A 276 -10.48 2.62 -11.39
C ARG A 276 -9.47 1.58 -10.91
N TYR A 277 -9.95 0.49 -10.29
CA TYR A 277 -9.09 -0.53 -9.68
C TYR A 277 -9.24 -1.87 -10.40
N PRO A 278 -8.14 -2.48 -10.87
CA PRO A 278 -8.20 -3.74 -11.59
C PRO A 278 -8.58 -4.89 -10.66
N ARG A 279 -9.10 -5.96 -11.26
CA ARG A 279 -9.32 -7.22 -10.56
C ARG A 279 -7.96 -7.87 -10.27
N VAL A 280 -7.73 -8.26 -9.03
CA VAL A 280 -6.52 -9.00 -8.63
C VAL A 280 -6.86 -10.48 -8.45
N PRO A 281 -6.04 -11.42 -8.97
CA PRO A 281 -6.24 -12.86 -8.79
C PRO A 281 -6.24 -13.26 -7.30
N HIS A 282 -7.08 -14.23 -6.93
CA HIS A 282 -7.16 -14.69 -5.54
C HIS A 282 -6.02 -15.64 -5.18
N THR A 283 -5.18 -15.26 -4.22
CA THR A 283 -4.38 -16.24 -3.45
C THR A 283 -5.26 -16.96 -2.41
N ALA A 284 -4.78 -18.06 -1.82
CA ALA A 284 -5.51 -18.78 -0.77
C ALA A 284 -5.86 -17.89 0.45
N SER A 285 -4.94 -17.02 0.87
CA SER A 285 -5.17 -16.04 1.95
C SER A 285 -6.19 -14.97 1.55
N SER A 286 -6.15 -14.52 0.29
CA SER A 286 -7.13 -13.58 -0.26
C SER A 286 -8.55 -14.19 -0.29
N ARG A 287 -8.70 -15.51 -0.51
CA ARG A 287 -10.02 -16.16 -0.47
C ARG A 287 -10.66 -16.13 0.91
N LYS A 288 -9.90 -16.36 2.00
CA LYS A 288 -10.44 -16.29 3.37
C LYS A 288 -10.91 -14.87 3.69
N ARG A 289 -10.08 -13.87 3.41
CA ARG A 289 -10.43 -12.45 3.60
C ARG A 289 -11.63 -12.03 2.76
N GLN A 290 -11.69 -12.49 1.50
CA GLN A 290 -12.81 -12.23 0.62
C GLN A 290 -14.14 -12.74 1.20
N ARG A 291 -14.18 -13.98 1.73
CA ARG A 291 -15.40 -14.52 2.35
C ARG A 291 -15.86 -13.69 3.54
N ILE A 292 -14.93 -13.26 4.40
CA ILE A 292 -15.27 -12.41 5.56
C ILE A 292 -15.87 -11.09 5.06
N LEU A 293 -15.25 -10.46 4.05
CA LEU A 293 -15.75 -9.21 3.50
C LEU A 293 -17.11 -9.38 2.81
N ASP A 294 -17.32 -10.48 2.09
CA ASP A 294 -18.61 -10.79 1.45
C ASP A 294 -19.73 -10.99 2.49
N GLN A 295 -19.42 -11.60 3.64
CA GLN A 295 -20.35 -11.75 4.77
C GLN A 295 -20.63 -10.41 5.47
N LEU A 296 -19.62 -9.56 5.59
CA LEU A 296 -19.74 -8.25 6.21
C LEU A 296 -20.53 -7.26 5.35
N LEU A 297 -20.45 -7.37 4.02
CA LEU A 297 -21.13 -6.49 3.06
C LEU A 297 -22.57 -6.92 2.72
N ASP A 298 -23.31 -7.28 3.76
CA ASP A 298 -24.72 -7.68 3.68
C ASP A 298 -25.65 -6.53 3.21
N GLU A 299 -26.94 -6.83 3.02
CA GLU A 299 -28.01 -6.03 2.40
C GLU A 299 -28.08 -4.55 2.81
N THR A 300 -27.61 -4.21 4.01
CA THR A 300 -27.50 -2.84 4.55
C THR A 300 -26.48 -1.93 3.86
N THR A 301 -25.60 -2.47 3.00
CA THR A 301 -24.67 -1.65 2.20
C THR A 301 -25.42 -1.18 0.94
N ASP A 302 -25.89 0.07 0.94
CA ASP A 302 -26.59 0.62 -0.21
C ASP A 302 -25.60 0.86 -1.37
N LEU A 303 -25.53 -0.11 -2.28
CA LEU A 303 -24.62 -0.14 -3.42
C LEU A 303 -25.15 0.63 -4.64
N LEU A 304 -25.87 1.73 -4.39
CA LEU A 304 -26.48 2.61 -5.39
C LEU A 304 -27.90 2.17 -5.82
N ALA A 305 -28.89 2.99 -5.47
CA ALA A 305 -29.87 3.39 -6.45
C ALA A 305 -29.47 4.80 -6.96
N PRO A 306 -29.33 5.02 -8.28
CA PRO A 306 -29.20 6.37 -8.83
C PRO A 306 -30.34 7.25 -8.30
N GLY A 307 -30.03 8.39 -7.68
CA GLY A 307 -31.02 9.31 -7.12
C GLY A 307 -31.42 9.04 -5.66
N ALA A 308 -30.82 8.06 -4.98
CA ALA A 308 -30.97 7.95 -3.53
C ALA A 308 -30.37 9.19 -2.83
N PRO A 309 -30.99 9.70 -1.75
CA PRO A 309 -30.34 10.70 -0.91
C PRO A 309 -28.98 10.13 -0.48
N GLY A 310 -27.92 10.93 -0.63
CA GLY A 310 -26.57 10.50 -0.25
C GLY A 310 -26.54 9.95 1.19
N PRO A 311 -25.56 9.10 1.53
CA PRO A 311 -25.50 8.47 2.84
C PRO A 311 -25.62 9.52 3.95
N ALA A 312 -26.39 9.19 4.98
CA ALA A 312 -26.40 9.96 6.22
C ALA A 312 -24.95 10.17 6.71
N PRO A 313 -24.67 11.26 7.44
CA PRO A 313 -23.35 11.53 8.01
C PRO A 313 -23.09 10.60 9.20
N ALA A 314 -22.99 9.30 8.90
CA ALA A 314 -22.92 8.20 9.83
C ALA A 314 -22.07 7.08 9.23
N PRO A 315 -21.37 6.30 10.06
CA PRO A 315 -20.53 5.21 9.59
C PRO A 315 -21.39 4.09 9.02
N ALA A 316 -20.78 3.30 8.13
CA ALA A 316 -21.42 2.12 7.55
C ALA A 316 -21.93 1.18 8.64
N PRO A 317 -23.13 0.59 8.51
CA PRO A 317 -23.56 -0.49 9.39
C PRO A 317 -22.50 -1.61 9.49
N THR A 318 -21.81 -1.89 8.39
CA THR A 318 -20.68 -2.83 8.34
C THR A 318 -19.52 -2.44 9.25
N LEU A 319 -19.14 -1.16 9.28
CA LEU A 319 -18.10 -0.67 10.16
C LEU A 319 -18.56 -0.71 11.62
N VAL A 320 -19.80 -0.27 11.90
CA VAL A 320 -20.40 -0.30 13.25
C VAL A 320 -20.43 -1.72 13.82
N ARG A 321 -20.84 -2.72 13.03
CA ARG A 321 -20.83 -4.14 13.44
C ARG A 321 -19.43 -4.63 13.78
N LEU A 322 -18.42 -4.17 13.05
CA LEU A 322 -17.04 -4.60 13.23
C LEU A 322 -16.40 -3.96 14.47
N VAL A 323 -16.63 -2.67 14.70
CA VAL A 323 -15.99 -1.92 15.78
C VAL A 323 -16.72 -2.00 17.12
N GLY A 324 -18.00 -2.36 17.13
CA GLY A 324 -18.82 -2.39 18.33
C GLY A 324 -19.09 -1.00 18.94
N PRO A 325 -19.74 -0.92 20.11
CA PRO A 325 -20.07 0.34 20.76
C PRO A 325 -18.84 1.02 21.39
N GLY A 326 -19.01 2.27 21.85
CA GLY A 326 -18.00 2.99 22.63
C GLY A 326 -17.10 3.91 21.80
N ARG A 327 -15.81 4.00 22.17
CA ARG A 327 -14.86 4.97 21.60
C ARG A 327 -14.66 4.80 20.09
N LEU A 328 -14.69 3.57 19.58
CA LEU A 328 -14.55 3.31 18.16
C LEU A 328 -15.78 3.76 17.36
N ALA A 329 -16.98 3.57 17.91
CA ALA A 329 -18.21 4.05 17.30
C ALA A 329 -18.21 5.59 17.20
N ALA A 330 -17.85 6.29 18.28
CA ALA A 330 -17.75 7.74 18.29
C ALA A 330 -16.73 8.26 17.27
N ALA A 331 -15.51 7.69 17.24
CA ALA A 331 -14.49 8.08 16.27
C ALA A 331 -14.91 7.79 14.82
N SER A 332 -15.63 6.69 14.58
CA SER A 332 -16.17 6.35 13.25
C SER A 332 -17.24 7.35 12.81
N THR A 333 -18.09 7.81 13.72
CA THR A 333 -19.09 8.85 13.43
C THR A 333 -18.47 10.18 13.06
N VAL A 334 -17.54 10.68 13.88
CA VAL A 334 -16.83 11.95 13.59
C VAL A 334 -16.13 11.89 12.22
N ARG A 335 -15.46 10.77 11.91
CA ARG A 335 -14.82 10.57 10.60
C ARG A 335 -15.84 10.59 9.47
N ALA A 336 -16.98 9.90 9.61
CA ALA A 336 -18.02 9.88 8.59
C ALA A 336 -18.62 11.27 8.31
N GLU A 337 -18.92 12.03 9.37
CA GLU A 337 -19.44 13.41 9.26
C GLU A 337 -18.52 14.32 8.44
N VAL A 338 -17.23 14.34 8.78
CA VAL A 338 -16.24 15.19 8.11
C VAL A 338 -16.00 14.72 6.66
N LEU A 339 -16.00 13.40 6.39
CA LEU A 339 -15.86 12.88 5.03
C LEU A 339 -17.05 13.24 4.15
N VAL A 340 -18.28 13.20 4.68
CA VAL A 340 -19.49 13.62 3.97
C VAL A 340 -19.43 15.12 3.67
N GLU A 341 -19.02 15.95 4.64
CA GLU A 341 -18.85 17.39 4.45
C GLU A 341 -17.79 17.69 3.39
N TYR A 342 -16.62 17.05 3.47
CA TYR A 342 -15.53 17.22 2.52
C TYR A 342 -15.94 16.79 1.10
N GLY A 343 -16.60 15.63 0.97
CA GLY A 343 -17.15 15.17 -0.31
C GLY A 343 -18.17 16.14 -0.92
N ARG A 344 -19.06 16.71 -0.09
CA ARG A 344 -20.02 17.74 -0.52
C ARG A 344 -19.33 18.99 -1.06
N VAL A 345 -18.31 19.49 -0.37
CA VAL A 345 -17.53 20.65 -0.81
C VAL A 345 -16.80 20.34 -2.12
N LEU A 346 -16.13 19.19 -2.23
CA LEU A 346 -15.45 18.79 -3.47
C LEU A 346 -16.38 18.71 -4.67
N ARG A 347 -17.59 18.17 -4.51
CA ARG A 347 -18.62 18.19 -5.56
C ARG A 347 -19.01 19.61 -5.96
N GLY A 348 -19.22 20.50 -4.99
CA GLY A 348 -19.50 21.92 -5.25
C GLY A 348 -18.37 22.64 -6.01
N LEU A 349 -17.14 22.18 -5.86
CA LEU A 349 -15.96 22.66 -6.61
C LEU A 349 -15.77 21.96 -7.97
N GLY A 350 -16.67 21.05 -8.36
CA GLY A 350 -16.55 20.24 -9.58
C GLY A 350 -15.39 19.24 -9.54
N ARG A 351 -15.06 18.72 -8.34
CA ARG A 351 -14.00 17.72 -8.07
C ARG A 351 -14.57 16.43 -7.45
N GLY A 352 -15.83 16.14 -7.73
CA GLY A 352 -16.50 14.88 -7.39
C GLY A 352 -16.02 13.70 -8.22
N LEU A 353 -16.69 12.56 -8.10
CA LEU A 353 -16.40 11.37 -8.91
C LEU A 353 -16.69 11.57 -10.39
N SER A 354 -17.71 12.37 -10.70
CA SER A 354 -18.13 12.69 -12.08
C SER A 354 -17.39 13.91 -12.66
N ALA A 355 -16.25 14.30 -12.08
CA ALA A 355 -15.51 15.47 -12.51
C ALA A 355 -14.98 15.31 -13.95
N GLU A 356 -15.03 16.40 -14.72
CA GLU A 356 -14.48 16.47 -16.09
C GLU A 356 -12.97 16.23 -16.14
N GLU A 357 -12.47 15.83 -17.31
CA GLU A 357 -11.04 15.61 -17.56
C GLU A 357 -10.20 16.81 -17.08
N GLY A 358 -9.22 16.54 -16.21
CA GLY A 358 -8.35 17.56 -15.62
C GLY A 358 -8.75 18.07 -14.22
N ARG A 359 -9.91 17.68 -13.67
CA ARG A 359 -10.32 17.99 -12.29
C ARG A 359 -10.34 16.75 -11.39
N ALA A 360 -9.20 16.08 -11.30
CA ALA A 360 -9.07 14.83 -10.53
C ALA A 360 -9.60 15.00 -9.09
N THR A 361 -10.45 14.06 -8.69
CA THR A 361 -10.96 13.97 -7.33
C THR A 361 -9.82 13.65 -6.34
N PRO A 362 -9.79 14.29 -5.15
CA PRO A 362 -8.86 13.93 -4.08
C PRO A 362 -9.07 12.55 -3.46
N LEU A 363 -10.20 11.89 -3.74
CA LEU A 363 -10.60 10.64 -3.10
C LEU A 363 -9.52 9.54 -3.11
N PRO A 364 -8.85 9.20 -4.22
CA PRO A 364 -7.76 8.22 -4.20
C PRO A 364 -6.65 8.57 -3.21
N SER A 365 -6.34 9.86 -3.05
CA SER A 365 -5.34 10.32 -2.08
C SER A 365 -5.82 10.13 -0.64
N VAL A 366 -7.11 10.33 -0.37
CA VAL A 366 -7.68 10.08 0.96
C VAL A 366 -7.68 8.57 1.29
N LEU A 367 -8.07 7.72 0.33
CA LEU A 367 -8.04 6.26 0.50
C LEU A 367 -6.61 5.74 0.76
N HIS A 368 -5.64 6.32 0.04
CA HIS A 368 -4.22 6.06 0.24
C HIS A 368 -3.72 6.48 1.62
N LEU A 369 -4.07 7.69 2.08
CA LEU A 369 -3.67 8.15 3.40
C LEU A 369 -4.28 7.31 4.52
N HIS A 370 -5.53 6.86 4.37
CA HIS A 370 -6.10 5.92 5.32
C HIS A 370 -5.30 4.61 5.38
N TYR A 371 -5.00 4.03 4.21
CA TYR A 371 -4.17 2.83 4.12
C TYR A 371 -2.81 3.04 4.80
N ASN A 372 -2.13 4.15 4.49
CA ASN A 372 -0.85 4.54 5.08
C ASN A 372 -0.89 4.58 6.62
N ARG A 373 -1.99 5.06 7.21
CA ARG A 373 -2.14 5.12 8.67
C ARG A 373 -2.43 3.75 9.27
N ALA A 374 -3.40 3.05 8.69
CA ALA A 374 -4.00 1.84 9.24
C ALA A 374 -3.16 0.58 9.04
N VAL A 375 -2.42 0.49 7.93
CA VAL A 375 -1.76 -0.73 7.50
C VAL A 375 -0.25 -0.48 7.40
N CYS A 376 0.51 -1.02 8.36
CA CYS A 376 1.96 -0.92 8.42
C CYS A 376 2.65 -1.88 7.42
N ILE A 377 2.35 -1.76 6.12
CA ILE A 377 2.81 -2.73 5.10
C ILE A 377 3.41 -1.99 3.89
N PRO A 378 4.38 -2.60 3.16
CA PRO A 378 4.90 -2.03 1.92
C PRO A 378 3.80 -1.67 0.90
N PRO A 379 4.04 -0.70 0.00
CA PRO A 379 3.05 -0.18 -0.96
C PRO A 379 2.29 -1.24 -1.76
N ALA A 380 2.92 -2.39 -2.06
CA ALA A 380 2.31 -3.49 -2.80
C ALA A 380 1.05 -4.09 -2.14
N ALA A 381 0.83 -3.86 -0.85
CA ALA A 381 -0.37 -4.36 -0.16
C ALA A 381 -1.57 -3.40 -0.24
N GLU A 382 -1.40 -2.14 -0.65
CA GLU A 382 -2.53 -1.19 -0.80
C GLU A 382 -3.50 -1.65 -1.89
N ASP A 383 -2.94 -1.99 -3.05
CA ASP A 383 -3.71 -2.52 -4.18
C ASP A 383 -4.47 -3.79 -3.80
N THR A 384 -3.93 -4.57 -2.86
CA THR A 384 -4.61 -5.77 -2.33
C THR A 384 -5.84 -5.39 -1.51
N VAL A 385 -5.79 -4.34 -0.68
CA VAL A 385 -6.94 -3.91 0.13
C VAL A 385 -8.08 -3.42 -0.77
N LEU A 386 -7.78 -2.51 -1.70
CA LEU A 386 -8.78 -1.95 -2.61
C LEU A 386 -9.31 -3.01 -3.59
N ALA A 387 -8.48 -3.97 -4.01
CA ALA A 387 -8.94 -5.10 -4.81
C ALA A 387 -9.92 -6.02 -4.06
N LEU A 388 -9.75 -6.23 -2.74
CA LEU A 388 -10.72 -6.97 -1.93
C LEU A 388 -12.07 -6.24 -1.89
N VAL A 389 -12.06 -4.93 -1.64
CA VAL A 389 -13.28 -4.09 -1.67
C VAL A 389 -13.95 -4.19 -3.03
N ARG A 390 -13.19 -3.98 -4.10
CA ARG A 390 -13.67 -4.08 -5.49
C ARG A 390 -14.32 -5.43 -5.77
N ASN A 391 -13.68 -6.54 -5.42
CA ASN A 391 -14.20 -7.88 -5.66
C ASN A 391 -15.50 -8.14 -4.90
N ALA A 392 -15.59 -7.68 -3.65
CA ALA A 392 -16.78 -7.87 -2.84
C ALA A 392 -17.97 -7.04 -3.37
N VAL A 393 -17.70 -5.81 -3.82
CA VAL A 393 -18.69 -4.95 -4.48
C VAL A 393 -19.17 -5.58 -5.79
N GLN A 394 -18.25 -6.07 -6.64
CA GLN A 394 -18.60 -6.77 -7.88
C GLN A 394 -19.51 -7.97 -7.61
N ALA A 395 -19.10 -8.85 -6.68
CA ALA A 395 -19.86 -10.05 -6.36
C ALA A 395 -21.28 -9.73 -5.85
N ARG A 396 -21.46 -8.63 -5.14
CA ARG A 396 -22.79 -8.19 -4.67
C ARG A 396 -23.64 -7.59 -5.78
N LEU A 397 -23.05 -6.83 -6.71
CA LEU A 397 -23.76 -6.33 -7.90
C LEU A 397 -24.22 -7.50 -8.78
N ASP A 398 -23.35 -8.49 -8.99
CA ASP A 398 -23.69 -9.70 -9.75
C ASP A 398 -24.85 -10.48 -9.08
N ARG A 399 -24.86 -10.59 -7.74
CA ARG A 399 -25.98 -11.18 -6.99
C ARG A 399 -27.28 -10.40 -7.13
N ARG A 400 -27.25 -9.06 -7.12
CA ARG A 400 -28.45 -8.22 -7.32
C ARG A 400 -29.02 -8.40 -8.72
N ALA A 401 -28.17 -8.49 -9.74
CA ALA A 401 -28.60 -8.70 -11.13
C ALA A 401 -29.25 -10.08 -11.37
N GLN A 402 -29.00 -11.05 -10.49
CA GLN A 402 -29.56 -12.41 -10.56
C GLN A 402 -30.81 -12.58 -9.69
N GLN A 403 -31.19 -11.61 -8.86
CA GLN A 403 -32.43 -11.62 -8.09
C GLN A 403 -33.55 -11.04 -8.97
N PRO A 404 -34.57 -11.84 -9.34
CA PRO A 404 -35.62 -11.45 -10.29
C PRO A 404 -36.56 -10.35 -9.77
#